data_AF-A0A2M8JR32-F1
#
_entry.id   AF-A0A2M8JR32-F1
#
_cell.length_a   1.000
_cell.length_b   1.000
_cell.length_c   1.000
_cell.angle_alpha   90.00
_cell.angle_beta   90.00
_cell.angle_gamma   90.00
#
_symmetry.space_group_name_H-M   'P 1'
#
loop_
_entity.id
_entity.type
_entity.pdbx_description
1 polymer ?
#
loop_
_entity_poly.entity_id
_entity_poly.type
_entity_poly.pdbx_seq_one_letter_code
_entity_poly.pdbx_strand_id
1 'polypeptide(L)'
;MTIKIEKFDRAIYDTEKCSFLICCFSSTYNVSEGTCNWYEDDELRQSPVWRNWRSIKQQRQEFWAEIKKYLPHYLETGMKEINSRRYSGSYYFYSLIHMAEKLLDTGKLKLIYISDKEHAEMIGRCVQYLANEIRPF
;
A
#
# COMPACT_ATOMS: atom_id res chain seq x y z
N MET A 1 -4.69 -12.43 10.71
CA MET A 1 -4.45 -11.34 9.74
C MET A 1 -4.72 -11.87 8.37
N THR A 2 -5.52 -11.17 7.56
CA THR A 2 -5.94 -11.63 6.23
C THR A 2 -5.74 -10.53 5.21
N ILE A 3 -5.00 -10.82 4.13
CA ILE A 3 -4.87 -9.93 2.98
C ILE A 3 -5.66 -10.54 1.82
N LYS A 4 -6.68 -9.83 1.33
CA LYS A 4 -7.46 -10.19 0.15
C LYS A 4 -6.95 -9.40 -1.05
N ILE A 5 -6.73 -10.07 -2.17
CA ILE A 5 -6.34 -9.43 -3.44
C ILE A 5 -7.51 -9.56 -4.40
N GLU A 6 -7.97 -8.43 -4.94
CA GLU A 6 -9.20 -8.34 -5.72
C GLU A 6 -8.97 -7.49 -6.97
N LYS A 7 -9.45 -7.96 -8.12
CA LYS A 7 -9.41 -7.16 -9.34
C LYS A 7 -10.43 -6.04 -9.20
N PHE A 8 -10.05 -4.84 -9.62
CA PHE A 8 -10.96 -3.73 -9.71
C PHE A 8 -12.09 -4.08 -10.68
N ASP A 9 -13.32 -3.92 -10.20
CA ASP A 9 -14.54 -4.12 -10.98
C ASP A 9 -15.35 -2.83 -10.97
N ARG A 10 -15.40 -2.13 -12.10
CA ARG A 10 -16.10 -0.85 -12.18
C ARG A 10 -17.58 -0.99 -11.79
N ALA A 11 -18.24 -2.09 -12.11
CA ALA A 11 -19.70 -2.24 -11.88
C ALA A 11 -20.07 -2.38 -10.40
N ILE A 12 -19.19 -2.99 -9.58
CA ILE A 12 -19.40 -3.14 -8.14
C ILE A 12 -19.11 -1.84 -7.40
N TYR A 13 -18.14 -1.09 -7.92
CA TYR A 13 -17.59 0.08 -7.24
C TYR A 13 -18.34 1.37 -7.62
N ASP A 14 -18.84 1.52 -8.85
CA ASP A 14 -19.60 2.69 -9.37
C ASP A 14 -20.87 3.05 -8.56
N THR A 15 -21.40 2.12 -7.77
CA THR A 15 -22.63 2.35 -6.98
C THR A 15 -22.43 3.07 -5.64
N GLU A 16 -21.19 3.14 -5.12
CA GLU A 16 -20.87 3.94 -3.94
C GLU A 16 -20.37 5.31 -4.40
N LYS A 17 -21.28 6.27 -4.63
CA LYS A 17 -21.02 7.69 -5.03
C LYS A 17 -20.25 8.48 -3.97
N CYS A 18 -19.07 8.03 -3.61
CA CYS A 18 -18.14 8.71 -2.73
C CYS A 18 -16.77 8.41 -3.32
N SER A 19 -16.13 9.45 -3.87
CA SER A 19 -14.69 9.52 -4.20
C SER A 19 -13.94 8.23 -3.90
N PHE A 20 -13.50 7.47 -4.91
CA PHE A 20 -12.65 6.28 -4.75
C PHE A 20 -11.24 6.63 -4.23
N LEU A 21 -11.12 7.73 -3.48
CA LEU A 21 -10.08 7.92 -2.53
C LEU A 21 -10.16 6.75 -1.55
N ILE A 22 -9.20 5.83 -1.67
CA ILE A 22 -8.82 4.91 -0.61
C ILE A 22 -8.72 5.72 0.67
N CYS A 23 -9.80 5.66 1.44
CA CYS A 23 -9.95 6.48 2.61
C CYS A 23 -8.84 6.07 3.59
N CYS A 24 -8.13 7.02 4.18
CA CYS A 24 -7.06 6.72 5.15
C CYS A 24 -7.57 5.89 6.35
N PHE A 25 -8.89 5.82 6.54
CA PHE A 25 -9.55 4.99 7.56
C PHE A 25 -9.98 3.60 7.04
N SER A 26 -9.92 3.35 5.74
CA SER A 26 -10.31 2.09 5.09
C SER A 26 -9.19 1.05 5.16
N SER A 27 -9.58 -0.23 5.26
CA SER A 27 -8.66 -1.35 5.06
C SER A 27 -8.53 -1.77 3.58
N THR A 28 -8.96 -0.93 2.63
CA THR A 28 -8.96 -1.23 1.19
C THR A 28 -8.06 -0.26 0.44
N TYR A 29 -7.06 -0.76 -0.29
CA TYR A 29 -6.02 0.04 -0.96
C TYR A 29 -5.91 -0.31 -2.45
N ASN A 30 -5.88 0.70 -3.33
CA ASN A 30 -5.42 0.52 -4.72
C ASN A 30 -3.89 0.39 -4.70
N VAL A 31 -3.40 -0.65 -5.37
CA VAL A 31 -1.96 -0.90 -5.56
C VAL A 31 -1.56 -0.85 -7.03
N SER A 32 -2.41 -0.27 -7.87
CA SER A 32 -2.26 -0.19 -9.33
C SER A 32 -2.11 1.24 -9.85
N GLU A 33 -1.98 1.37 -11.17
CA GLU A 33 -1.89 2.60 -11.97
C GLU A 33 -2.99 3.63 -11.70
N GLY A 34 -4.12 3.21 -11.13
CA GLY A 34 -5.31 4.05 -11.01
C GLY A 34 -6.06 4.21 -12.33
N THR A 35 -7.19 4.91 -12.29
CA THR A 35 -7.94 5.31 -13.49
C THR A 35 -8.00 6.83 -13.66
N CYS A 36 -7.58 7.60 -12.64
CA CYS A 36 -7.74 9.06 -12.57
C CYS A 36 -6.99 9.85 -13.66
N ASN A 37 -7.73 10.69 -14.38
CA ASN A 37 -7.26 11.93 -15.00
C ASN A 37 -7.66 13.13 -14.10
N TRP A 38 -6.86 14.20 -14.04
CA TRP A 38 -6.92 15.27 -13.03
C TRP A 38 -8.25 16.05 -12.91
N TYR A 39 -9.28 15.71 -13.69
CA TYR A 39 -10.54 16.43 -13.83
C TYR A 39 -11.78 15.63 -13.41
N GLU A 40 -11.64 14.37 -12.97
CA GLU A 40 -12.78 13.51 -12.60
C GLU A 40 -12.70 13.05 -11.13
N ASP A 41 -13.73 13.39 -10.35
CA ASP A 41 -13.82 13.08 -8.91
C ASP A 41 -14.22 11.62 -8.61
N ASP A 42 -14.61 10.86 -9.65
CA ASP A 42 -15.14 9.49 -9.56
C ASP A 42 -14.14 8.41 -10.02
N GLU A 43 -12.83 8.67 -9.95
CA GLU A 43 -11.79 7.75 -10.43
C GLU A 43 -10.81 7.27 -9.34
N LEU A 44 -10.23 6.07 -9.56
CA LEU A 44 -9.20 5.52 -8.66
C LEU A 44 -7.89 6.28 -8.82
N ARG A 45 -7.36 6.84 -7.73
CA ARG A 45 -6.03 7.45 -7.75
C ARG A 45 -4.93 6.42 -7.96
N GLN A 46 -3.90 6.80 -8.71
CA GLN A 46 -2.69 6.03 -8.87
C GLN A 46 -2.06 5.72 -7.52
N SER A 47 -1.67 4.46 -7.33
CA SER A 47 -1.04 4.03 -6.10
C SER A 47 0.40 4.53 -6.01
N PRO A 48 0.85 5.05 -4.85
CA PRO A 48 2.25 5.41 -4.65
C PRO A 48 3.19 4.20 -4.70
N VAL A 49 2.68 2.97 -4.61
CA VAL A 49 3.47 1.73 -4.69
C VAL A 49 3.42 1.07 -6.07
N TRP A 50 2.73 1.68 -7.04
CA TRP A 50 2.62 1.13 -8.38
C TRP A 50 3.95 1.16 -9.14
N ARG A 51 4.21 0.06 -9.88
CA ARG A 51 5.43 -0.14 -10.66
C ARG A 51 5.34 0.47 -12.07
N ASN A 52 5.34 1.80 -12.21
CA ASN A 52 5.16 2.49 -13.50
C ASN A 52 5.96 1.88 -14.68
N TRP A 53 7.27 2.10 -14.71
CA TRP A 53 8.18 1.65 -15.77
C TRP A 53 9.13 0.54 -15.30
N ARG A 54 8.86 -0.05 -14.13
CA ARG A 54 9.71 -1.08 -13.52
C ARG A 54 9.09 -2.46 -13.69
N SER A 55 9.94 -3.47 -13.88
CA SER A 55 9.53 -4.86 -13.74
C SER A 55 9.20 -5.19 -12.28
N ILE A 56 8.39 -6.22 -12.06
CA ILE A 56 8.09 -6.73 -10.70
C ILE A 56 9.38 -7.05 -9.93
N LYS A 57 10.39 -7.63 -10.61
CA LYS A 57 11.67 -7.98 -10.00
C LYS A 57 12.43 -6.74 -9.50
N GLN A 58 12.49 -5.68 -10.30
CA GLN A 58 13.13 -4.41 -9.91
C GLN A 58 12.38 -3.76 -8.74
N GLN A 59 11.05 -3.67 -8.85
CA GLN A 59 10.22 -3.09 -7.79
C GLN A 59 10.41 -3.84 -6.46
N ARG A 60 10.45 -5.18 -6.50
CA ARG A 60 10.72 -6.01 -5.32
C ARG A 60 12.08 -5.70 -4.70
N GLN A 61 13.12 -5.51 -5.52
CA GLN A 61 14.46 -5.18 -5.03
C GLN A 61 14.48 -3.82 -4.34
N GLU A 62 13.76 -2.83 -4.87
CA GLU A 62 13.64 -1.50 -4.26
C GLU A 62 12.90 -1.52 -2.94
N PHE A 63 11.72 -2.15 -2.89
CA PHE A 63 10.99 -2.30 -1.63
C PHE A 63 11.86 -2.98 -0.59
N TRP A 64 12.59 -4.03 -0.98
CA TRP A 64 13.48 -4.71 -0.04
C TRP A 64 14.63 -3.83 0.45
N ALA A 65 15.24 -3.04 -0.45
CA ALA A 65 16.29 -2.10 -0.09
C ALA A 65 15.79 -1.03 0.90
N GLU A 66 14.58 -0.51 0.67
CA GLU A 66 13.98 0.48 1.55
C GLU A 66 13.56 -0.10 2.89
N ILE A 67 12.92 -1.28 2.90
CA ILE A 67 12.56 -1.98 4.14
C ILE A 67 13.82 -2.17 4.99
N LYS A 68 14.91 -2.68 4.41
CA LYS A 68 16.18 -2.83 5.14
C LYS A 68 16.74 -1.52 5.68
N LYS A 69 16.59 -0.43 4.92
CA LYS A 69 17.12 0.88 5.31
C LYS A 69 16.34 1.50 6.46
N TYR A 70 15.01 1.39 6.46
CA TYR A 70 14.15 2.18 7.35
C TYR A 70 13.49 1.38 8.47
N LEU A 71 13.30 0.06 8.32
CA LEU A 71 12.63 -0.78 9.31
C LEU A 71 13.33 -0.77 10.69
N PRO A 72 14.67 -0.90 10.82
CA PRO A 72 15.30 -0.91 12.14
C PRO A 72 15.01 0.35 12.95
N HIS A 73 15.10 1.51 12.32
CA HIS A 73 14.83 2.80 12.95
C HIS A 73 13.34 2.99 13.27
N TYR A 74 12.45 2.49 12.42
CA TYR A 74 11.02 2.45 12.72
C TYR A 74 10.75 1.64 14.00
N LEU A 75 11.34 0.44 14.13
CA LEU A 75 11.13 -0.44 15.29
C LEU A 75 11.68 0.18 16.59
N GLU A 76 12.77 0.95 16.52
CA GLU A 76 13.35 1.65 17.66
C GLU A 76 12.48 2.81 18.16
N THR A 77 11.84 3.55 17.25
CA THR A 77 11.24 4.86 17.58
C THR A 77 9.71 4.90 17.54
N GLY A 78 9.05 3.87 17.02
CA GLY A 78 7.58 3.80 16.95
C GLY A 78 6.94 5.00 16.22
N MET A 79 7.63 5.57 15.22
CA MET A 79 7.17 6.67 14.36
C MET A 79 7.06 8.09 14.94
N LYS A 80 7.69 8.45 16.07
CA LYS A 80 7.70 9.88 16.49
C LYS A 80 8.36 10.83 15.47
N GLU A 81 9.24 10.34 14.58
CA GLU A 81 9.94 11.17 13.58
C GLU A 81 9.54 10.94 12.11
N ILE A 82 9.00 9.76 11.76
CA ILE A 82 8.68 9.38 10.37
C ILE A 82 7.36 10.02 9.87
N ASN A 83 6.48 10.46 10.78
CA ASN A 83 5.31 11.28 10.42
C ASN A 83 5.69 12.71 9.99
N SER A 84 6.93 13.14 10.21
CA SER A 84 7.48 14.22 9.41
C SER A 84 7.85 13.63 8.04
N ARG A 85 7.21 14.10 6.97
CA ARG A 85 7.53 13.78 5.56
C ARG A 85 9.03 13.81 5.20
N ARG A 86 9.91 14.26 6.09
CA ARG A 86 11.35 14.44 5.93
C ARG A 86 12.19 13.18 6.17
N TYR A 87 11.75 12.19 6.95
CA TYR A 87 12.69 11.13 7.40
C TYR A 87 12.67 9.81 6.61
N SER A 88 11.53 9.37 6.07
CA SER A 88 11.59 8.20 5.14
C SER A 88 12.16 8.61 3.78
N GLY A 89 11.96 9.86 3.34
CA GLY A 89 12.27 10.31 1.98
C GLY A 89 11.66 9.44 0.86
N SER A 90 10.83 8.45 1.23
CA SER A 90 10.30 7.44 0.35
C SER A 90 8.83 7.22 0.63
N TYR A 91 8.07 7.39 -0.45
CA TYR A 91 6.66 7.07 -0.51
C TYR A 91 6.39 5.56 -0.45
N TYR A 92 7.34 4.71 -0.84
CA TYR A 92 7.15 3.26 -0.85
C TYR A 92 7.14 2.69 0.56
N PHE A 93 8.23 2.83 1.32
CA PHE A 93 8.29 2.32 2.70
C PHE A 93 7.16 2.87 3.57
N TYR A 94 6.88 4.16 3.48
CA TYR A 94 5.78 4.80 4.21
C TYR A 94 4.44 4.12 3.89
N SER A 95 4.13 3.90 2.61
CA SER A 95 2.88 3.27 2.20
C SER A 95 2.79 1.81 2.65
N LEU A 96 3.90 1.07 2.57
CA LEU A 96 3.97 -0.34 2.99
C LEU A 96 3.77 -0.49 4.50
N ILE A 97 4.42 0.35 5.31
CA ILE A 97 4.25 0.36 6.77
C ILE A 97 2.83 0.73 7.15
N HIS A 98 2.26 1.78 6.55
CA HIS A 98 0.89 2.19 6.84
C HIS A 98 -0.12 1.07 6.56
N MET A 99 0.05 0.32 5.47
CA MET A 99 -0.77 -0.87 5.19
C MET A 99 -0.53 -2.00 6.20
N ALA A 100 0.70 -2.18 6.69
CA ALA A 100 1.03 -3.20 7.68
C ALA A 100 0.44 -2.90 9.06
N GLU A 101 0.53 -1.65 9.52
CA GLU A 101 -0.14 -1.17 10.73
C GLU A 101 -1.65 -1.34 10.61
N LYS A 102 -2.24 -0.96 9.46
CA LYS A 102 -3.66 -1.15 9.24
C LYS A 102 -4.09 -2.63 9.30
N LEU A 103 -3.25 -3.53 8.77
CA LEU A 103 -3.47 -4.97 8.84
C LEU A 103 -3.39 -5.49 10.29
N LEU A 104 -2.47 -4.96 11.10
CA LEU A 104 -2.35 -5.29 12.52
C LEU A 104 -3.57 -4.80 13.31
N ASP A 105 -3.96 -3.55 13.11
CA ASP A 105 -5.06 -2.91 13.83
C ASP A 105 -6.41 -3.55 13.53
N THR A 106 -6.68 -3.85 12.26
CA THR A 106 -8.00 -4.31 11.81
C THR A 106 -8.09 -5.82 11.57
N GLY A 107 -6.95 -6.50 11.57
CA GLY A 107 -6.84 -7.92 11.22
C GLY A 107 -7.10 -8.26 9.76
N LYS A 108 -7.49 -7.28 8.92
CA LYS A 108 -7.85 -7.46 7.52
C LYS A 108 -7.34 -6.33 6.63
N LEU A 109 -6.97 -6.67 5.41
CA LEU A 109 -6.56 -5.72 4.37
C LEU A 109 -7.07 -6.22 3.03
N LYS A 110 -7.57 -5.32 2.17
CA LYS A 110 -7.95 -5.59 0.80
C LYS A 110 -7.05 -4.78 -0.13
N LEU A 111 -6.38 -5.44 -1.07
CA LEU A 111 -5.58 -4.81 -2.12
C LEU A 111 -6.31 -4.94 -3.45
N ILE A 112 -6.57 -3.80 -4.08
CA ILE A 112 -7.25 -3.69 -5.37
C ILE A 112 -6.21 -3.49 -6.46
N TYR A 113 -6.28 -4.29 -7.53
CA TYR A 113 -5.43 -4.16 -8.71
C TYR A 113 -6.25 -3.98 -9.98
N ILE A 114 -5.71 -3.28 -10.97
CA ILE A 114 -6.37 -3.06 -12.27
C ILE A 114 -5.78 -4.01 -13.31
N SER A 115 -4.51 -3.79 -13.67
CA SER A 115 -3.86 -4.54 -14.76
C SER A 115 -3.03 -5.73 -14.29
N ASP A 116 -2.39 -5.66 -13.12
CA ASP A 116 -1.38 -6.65 -12.72
C ASP A 116 -1.60 -7.22 -11.31
N LYS A 117 -2.03 -8.48 -11.28
CA LYS A 117 -2.24 -9.24 -10.04
C LYS A 117 -0.93 -9.59 -9.33
N GLU A 118 0.12 -9.93 -10.07
CA GLU A 118 1.39 -10.38 -9.48
C GLU A 118 2.07 -9.24 -8.70
N HIS A 119 1.95 -8.00 -9.20
CA HIS A 119 2.38 -6.83 -8.45
C HIS A 119 1.62 -6.70 -7.13
N ALA A 120 0.29 -6.82 -7.14
CA ALA A 120 -0.52 -6.76 -5.92
C ALA A 120 -0.19 -7.89 -4.94
N GLU A 121 0.06 -9.10 -5.42
CA GLU A 121 0.53 -10.23 -4.60
C GLU A 121 1.90 -9.96 -3.97
N MET A 122 2.81 -9.34 -4.71
CA MET A 122 4.12 -8.94 -4.19
C MET A 122 3.99 -7.88 -3.09
N ILE A 123 3.14 -6.86 -3.28
CA ILE A 123 2.81 -5.87 -2.24
C ILE A 123 2.24 -6.55 -1.00
N GLY A 124 1.28 -7.46 -1.18
CA GLY A 124 0.68 -8.20 -0.07
C GLY A 124 1.71 -8.97 0.75
N ARG A 125 2.69 -9.61 0.11
CA ARG A 125 3.79 -10.30 0.81
C ARG A 125 4.69 -9.33 1.58
N CYS A 126 5.02 -8.17 1.01
CA CYS A 126 5.80 -7.13 1.71
C CYS A 126 5.06 -6.61 2.95
N VAL A 127 3.75 -6.35 2.82
CA VAL A 127 2.92 -5.88 3.94
C VAL A 127 2.81 -6.94 5.02
N GLN A 128 2.58 -8.21 4.65
CA GLN A 128 2.52 -9.31 5.62
C GLN A 128 3.85 -9.50 6.36
N TYR A 129 4.98 -9.38 5.65
CA TYR A 129 6.30 -9.43 6.26
C TYR A 129 6.47 -8.32 7.30
N LEU A 130 6.21 -7.06 6.93
CA LEU A 130 6.31 -5.93 7.84
C LEU A 130 5.40 -6.07 9.06
N ALA A 131 4.15 -6.50 8.87
CA ALA A 131 3.23 -6.72 9.98
C ALA A 131 3.76 -7.76 10.98
N ASN A 132 4.46 -8.80 10.51
CA ASN A 132 5.06 -9.80 11.38
C ASN A 132 6.27 -9.24 12.16
N GLU A 133 7.06 -8.34 11.56
CA GLU A 133 8.21 -7.71 12.20
C GLU A 133 7.80 -6.66 13.25
N ILE A 134 6.68 -5.96 13.03
CA ILE A 134 6.19 -4.89 13.91
C ILE A 134 5.50 -5.44 15.16
N ARG A 135 4.82 -6.60 15.06
CA ARG A 135 3.99 -7.12 16.14
C ARG A 135 4.83 -7.40 17.40
N PRO A 136 4.54 -6.74 18.54
CA PRO A 136 5.19 -7.10 19.79
C PRO A 136 4.77 -8.52 20.19
N PHE A 137 5.74 -9.32 20.64
CA PHE A 137 5.52 -10.67 21.17
C PHE A 137 4.52 -10.69 22.32
#